data_AF-W7SQA0-F1
#
_entry.id   AF-W7SQA0-F1
#
_cell.length_a   1.000
_cell.length_b   1.000
_cell.length_c   1.000
_cell.angle_alpha   90.00
_cell.angle_beta   90.00
_cell.angle_gamma   90.00
#
_symmetry.space_group_name_H-M   'P 1'
#
loop_
_entity.id
_entity.type
_entity.pdbx_description
1 polymer ?
#
loop_
_entity_poly.entity_id
_entity_poly.type
_entity_poly.pdbx_seq_one_letter_code
_entity_poly.pdbx_strand_id
1 'polypeptide(L)'
;MALFDLPDARRPHPDTPAPIRFLPEFDNCLLAHADRTRVISEEDRRRTFTNNGLIRGTVLLDGFVAASWKLGPDALTITPFRSLPDEIEEEAHRLLAFADADVPIRVVAETAR
;
A
#
# COMPACT_ATOMS: atom_id res chain seq x y z
N MET A 1 -29.70 3.31 -12.23
CA MET A 1 -28.37 3.28 -12.89
C MET A 1 -27.81 1.89 -12.64
N ALA A 2 -27.70 1.06 -13.67
CA ALA A 2 -27.15 -0.29 -13.52
C ALA A 2 -25.65 -0.24 -13.82
N LEU A 3 -24.84 -0.77 -12.92
CA LEU A 3 -23.43 -1.06 -13.17
C LEU A 3 -23.38 -2.37 -13.96
N PHE A 4 -22.85 -2.34 -15.17
CA PHE A 4 -22.70 -3.53 -16.00
C PHE A 4 -21.24 -3.96 -15.94
N ASP A 5 -20.99 -5.16 -15.40
CA ASP A 5 -19.73 -5.85 -15.67
C ASP A 5 -19.66 -6.22 -17.15
N LEU A 6 -18.46 -6.16 -17.72
CA LEU A 6 -18.20 -6.68 -19.06
C LEU A 6 -18.18 -8.21 -18.98
N PRO A 7 -19.15 -8.94 -19.57
CA PRO A 7 -19.29 -10.39 -19.40
C PRO A 7 -17.99 -11.17 -19.72
N ASP A 8 -17.24 -10.66 -20.69
CA ASP A 8 -16.00 -11.26 -21.20
C ASP A 8 -14.75 -10.43 -20.88
N ALA A 9 -14.80 -9.53 -19.88
CA ALA A 9 -13.60 -8.84 -19.42
C ALA A 9 -12.53 -9.87 -19.03
N ARG A 10 -11.33 -9.72 -19.63
CA ARG A 10 -10.17 -10.50 -19.23
C ARG A 10 -9.88 -10.24 -17.75
N ARG A 11 -10.08 -11.29 -16.95
CA ARG A 11 -9.61 -11.35 -15.57
C ARG A 11 -8.22 -11.98 -15.55
N PRO A 12 -7.33 -11.58 -14.62
CA PRO A 12 -6.10 -12.32 -14.37
C PRO A 12 -6.40 -13.79 -14.12
N HIS A 13 -5.47 -14.67 -14.49
CA HIS A 13 -5.54 -16.08 -14.07
C HIS A 13 -5.56 -16.11 -12.53
N PRO A 14 -6.30 -17.02 -11.87
CA PRO A 14 -6.34 -17.09 -10.40
C PRO A 14 -4.96 -17.22 -9.76
N ASP A 15 -4.01 -17.86 -10.46
CA ASP A 15 -2.62 -18.01 -9.98
C ASP A 15 -1.73 -16.80 -10.28
N THR A 16 -2.28 -15.71 -10.82
CA THR A 16 -1.52 -14.48 -11.04
C THR A 16 -1.29 -13.80 -9.70
N PRO A 17 -0.03 -13.60 -9.26
CA PRO A 17 0.25 -12.93 -8.00
C PRO A 17 -0.32 -11.51 -7.97
N ALA A 18 -0.81 -11.07 -6.83
CA ALA A 18 -1.22 -9.68 -6.67
C ALA A 18 0.03 -8.77 -6.70
N PRO A 19 0.05 -7.71 -7.53
CA PRO A 19 1.22 -6.85 -7.66
C PRO A 19 1.47 -6.07 -6.37
N ILE A 20 2.73 -5.70 -6.15
CA ILE A 20 3.10 -4.72 -5.12
C ILE A 20 2.48 -3.37 -5.50
N ARG A 21 1.84 -2.69 -4.55
CA ARG A 21 1.18 -1.39 -4.78
C ARG A 21 1.34 -0.46 -3.61
N PHE A 22 1.71 0.80 -3.89
CA PHE A 22 1.63 1.88 -2.91
C PHE A 22 0.22 2.47 -2.95
N LEU A 23 -0.51 2.32 -1.85
CA LEU A 23 -1.79 2.97 -1.65
C LEU A 23 -1.58 4.30 -0.92
N PRO A 24 -2.21 5.40 -1.37
CA PRO A 24 -2.12 6.68 -0.70
C PRO A 24 -2.77 6.65 0.70
N GLU A 25 -2.53 7.73 1.45
CA GLU A 25 -3.29 7.99 2.67
C GLU A 25 -4.80 7.98 2.38
N PHE A 26 -5.58 7.41 3.28
CA PHE A 26 -7.04 7.30 3.16
C PHE A 26 -7.54 6.56 1.92
N ASP A 27 -6.76 5.62 1.38
CA ASP A 27 -7.21 4.80 0.26
C ASP A 27 -8.50 4.02 0.59
N ASN A 28 -9.39 3.92 -0.40
CA ASN A 28 -10.72 3.32 -0.23
C ASN A 28 -10.64 1.83 0.12
N CYS A 29 -9.58 1.10 -0.30
CA CYS A 29 -9.37 -0.30 0.03
C CYS A 29 -9.36 -0.53 1.54
N LEU A 30 -8.88 0.46 2.31
CA LEU A 30 -8.79 0.41 3.77
C LEU A 30 -10.00 1.00 4.50
N LEU A 31 -10.95 1.61 3.77
CA LEU A 31 -12.01 2.44 4.36
C LEU A 31 -13.43 2.00 3.98
N ALA A 32 -13.66 1.60 2.74
CA ALA A 32 -15.00 1.48 2.17
C ALA A 32 -15.77 0.22 2.61
N HIS A 33 -15.10 -0.76 3.23
CA HIS A 33 -15.71 -2.01 3.65
C HIS A 33 -15.77 -2.15 5.17
N ALA A 34 -16.84 -2.80 5.65
CA ALA A 34 -16.99 -3.16 7.06
C ALA A 34 -15.97 -4.23 7.47
N ASP A 35 -15.82 -5.27 6.64
CA ASP A 35 -14.76 -6.25 6.77
C ASP A 35 -13.58 -5.88 5.86
N ARG A 36 -12.44 -5.64 6.50
CA ARG A 36 -11.17 -5.19 5.88
C ARG A 36 -10.06 -6.22 6.01
N THR A 37 -10.34 -7.36 6.65
CA THR A 37 -9.37 -8.44 6.87
C THR A 37 -8.86 -9.05 5.57
N ARG A 38 -9.55 -8.79 4.46
CA ARG A 38 -9.17 -9.15 3.09
C ARG A 38 -7.94 -8.42 2.55
N VAL A 39 -7.54 -7.30 3.16
CA VAL A 39 -6.40 -6.48 2.70
C VAL A 39 -5.50 -6.03 3.84
N ILE A 40 -5.96 -6.03 5.10
CA ILE A 40 -5.16 -5.61 6.24
C ILE A 40 -5.51 -6.44 7.49
N SER A 41 -4.49 -6.94 8.18
CA SER A 41 -4.69 -7.62 9.47
C SER A 41 -5.06 -6.61 10.57
N GLU A 42 -5.73 -7.03 11.64
CA GLU A 42 -6.00 -6.13 12.77
C GLU A 42 -4.72 -5.60 13.44
N GLU A 43 -3.62 -6.35 13.36
CA GLU A 43 -2.32 -5.91 13.84
C GLU A 43 -1.77 -4.76 13.00
N ASP A 44 -1.70 -4.94 11.69
CA ASP A 44 -1.22 -3.91 10.75
C ASP A 44 -2.15 -2.70 10.71
N ARG A 45 -3.45 -2.91 10.96
CA ARG A 45 -4.42 -1.82 11.10
C ARG A 45 -4.08 -0.91 12.26
N ARG A 46 -3.67 -1.45 13.42
CA ARG A 46 -3.21 -0.64 14.56
C ARG A 46 -1.91 0.10 14.27
N ARG A 47 -1.05 -0.43 13.40
CA ARG A 47 0.18 0.26 12.95
C ARG A 47 -0.14 1.42 11.98
N THR A 48 -1.16 1.26 11.16
CA THR A 48 -1.50 2.21 10.07
C THR A 48 -2.46 3.31 10.51
N PHE A 49 -3.43 3.00 11.37
CA PHE A 49 -4.45 3.92 11.87
C PHE A 49 -3.96 4.59 13.15
N THR A 50 -3.71 5.89 13.09
CA THR A 50 -3.21 6.64 14.25
C THR A 50 -4.34 7.11 15.15
N ASN A 51 -4.01 7.39 16.41
CA ASN A 51 -4.98 7.86 17.42
C ASN A 51 -5.66 9.20 17.05
N ASN A 52 -5.06 10.01 16.17
CA ASN A 52 -5.65 11.26 15.68
C ASN A 52 -6.47 11.09 14.38
N GLY A 53 -6.79 9.85 13.98
CA GLY A 53 -7.64 9.57 12.82
C GLY A 53 -6.94 9.67 11.47
N LEU A 54 -5.60 9.82 11.44
CA LEU A 54 -4.82 9.77 10.22
C LEU A 54 -4.59 8.30 9.81
N ILE A 55 -4.74 8.02 8.52
CA ILE A 55 -4.43 6.70 7.94
C ILE A 55 -3.22 6.89 7.04
N ARG A 56 -2.11 6.27 7.42
CA ARG A 56 -0.86 6.34 6.64
C ARG A 56 -1.02 5.73 5.25
N GLY A 57 -0.20 6.17 4.31
CA GLY A 57 0.01 5.43 3.07
C GLY A 57 0.51 4.02 3.38
N THR A 58 0.06 3.04 2.61
CA THR A 58 0.41 1.63 2.81
C THR A 58 1.02 1.01 1.56
N VAL A 59 1.79 -0.05 1.73
CA VAL A 59 2.26 -0.90 0.64
C VAL A 59 1.54 -2.24 0.72
N LEU A 60 0.91 -2.66 -0.36
CA LEU A 60 0.40 -4.02 -0.52
C LEU A 60 1.52 -4.94 -1.02
N LEU A 61 1.65 -6.10 -0.39
CA LEU A 61 2.43 -7.24 -0.85
C LEU A 61 1.49 -8.44 -0.87
N ASP A 62 1.35 -9.06 -2.05
CA ASP A 62 0.41 -10.16 -2.30
C ASP A 62 -1.04 -9.81 -1.85
N GLY A 63 -1.46 -8.56 -2.10
CA GLY A 63 -2.79 -8.07 -1.76
C GLY A 63 -2.99 -7.65 -0.29
N PHE A 64 -1.99 -7.84 0.57
CA PHE A 64 -2.08 -7.46 1.98
C PHE A 64 -1.11 -6.33 2.35
N VAL A 65 -1.55 -5.41 3.20
CA VAL A 65 -0.71 -4.34 3.75
C VAL A 65 0.51 -4.96 4.45
N ALA A 66 1.71 -4.53 4.05
CA ALA A 66 3.01 -5.03 4.50
C ALA A 66 3.96 -3.96 5.01
N ALA A 67 3.66 -2.69 4.74
CA ALA A 67 4.43 -1.55 5.19
C ALA A 67 3.54 -0.30 5.22
N SER A 68 4.02 0.72 5.93
CA SER A 68 3.57 2.09 5.72
C SER A 68 4.60 2.89 4.94
N TRP A 69 4.19 3.97 4.30
CA TRP A 69 5.10 4.87 3.61
C TRP A 69 4.71 6.33 3.80
N LYS A 70 5.68 7.22 3.56
CA LYS A 70 5.48 8.66 3.52
C LYS A 70 6.42 9.28 2.49
N LEU A 71 5.87 10.08 1.58
CA LEU A 71 6.66 10.95 0.72
C LEU A 71 6.85 12.30 1.43
N GLY A 72 8.10 12.67 1.66
CA GLY A 72 8.50 13.99 2.17
C GLY A 72 9.42 14.70 1.17
N PRO A 73 9.85 15.94 1.48
CA PRO A 73 10.73 16.70 0.61
C PRO A 73 12.11 16.08 0.42
N ASP A 74 12.58 15.26 1.37
CA ASP A 74 13.94 14.70 1.37
C ASP A 74 14.01 13.21 1.03
N ALA A 75 12.89 12.49 1.02
CA ALA A 75 12.81 11.06 0.71
C ALA A 75 11.38 10.53 0.61
N LEU A 76 11.26 9.42 -0.11
CA LEU A 76 10.22 8.43 0.10
C LEU A 76 10.67 7.46 1.20
N THR A 77 10.04 7.54 2.36
CA THR A 77 10.33 6.66 3.50
C THR A 77 9.35 5.49 3.52
N ILE A 78 9.87 4.27 3.56
CA ILE A 78 9.11 3.03 3.67
C ILE A 78 9.44 2.40 5.02
N THR A 79 8.43 2.09 5.82
CA THR A 79 8.55 1.41 7.12
C THR A 79 7.91 0.03 7.02
N PRO A 80 8.70 -1.04 6.80
CA PRO A 80 8.19 -2.39 6.67
C PRO A 80 7.67 -2.95 8.00
N PHE A 81 6.56 -3.69 7.94
CA PHE A 81 6.04 -4.49 9.06
C PHE A 81 6.62 -5.91 9.05
N ARG A 82 7.15 -6.31 7.90
CA ARG A 82 7.80 -7.60 7.60
C ARG A 82 8.80 -7.41 6.45
N SER A 83 9.57 -8.44 6.12
CA SER A 83 10.51 -8.40 4.99
C SER A 83 9.76 -8.10 3.69
N LEU A 84 10.28 -7.15 2.92
CA LEU A 84 9.80 -6.80 1.60
C LEU A 84 10.77 -7.37 0.56
N PRO A 85 10.27 -7.77 -0.61
CA PRO A 85 11.11 -8.27 -1.69
C PRO A 85 11.71 -7.08 -2.46
N ASP A 86 12.77 -7.31 -3.24
CA ASP A 86 13.54 -6.25 -3.91
C ASP A 86 12.70 -5.47 -4.95
N GLU A 87 11.64 -6.07 -5.50
CA GLU A 87 10.71 -5.45 -6.45
C GLU A 87 9.97 -4.24 -5.88
N ILE A 88 10.04 -4.02 -4.56
CA ILE A 88 9.52 -2.80 -3.93
C ILE A 88 10.20 -1.54 -4.48
N GLU A 89 11.49 -1.62 -4.85
CA GLU A 89 12.26 -0.49 -5.35
C GLU A 89 11.72 -0.02 -6.71
N GLU A 90 11.40 -0.97 -7.60
CA GLU A 90 10.82 -0.67 -8.91
C GLU A 90 9.44 -0.01 -8.78
N GLU A 91 8.59 -0.51 -7.87
CA GLU A 91 7.29 0.11 -7.60
C GLU A 91 7.42 1.49 -6.94
N ALA A 92 8.39 1.67 -6.03
CA ALA A 92 8.67 2.95 -5.40
C ALA A 92 9.11 4.00 -6.44
N HIS A 93 9.93 3.61 -7.42
CA HIS A 93 10.28 4.48 -8.54
C HIS A 93 9.08 4.86 -9.40
N ARG A 94 8.12 3.96 -9.61
CA ARG A 94 6.86 4.30 -10.30
C ARG A 94 6.05 5.33 -9.53
N LEU A 95 5.97 5.21 -8.19
CA LEU A 95 5.32 6.21 -7.35
C LEU A 95 6.02 7.57 -7.45
N LEU A 96 7.36 7.60 -7.38
CA LEU A 96 8.14 8.83 -7.49
C LEU A 96 7.94 9.52 -8.85
N ALA A 97 7.97 8.75 -9.94
CA ALA A 97 7.69 9.27 -11.28
C ALA A 97 6.25 9.82 -11.39
N PHE A 98 5.27 9.13 -10.80
CA PHE A 98 3.88 9.60 -10.76
C PHE A 98 3.72 10.90 -9.96
N ALA A 99 4.44 11.02 -8.84
CA ALA A 99 4.40 12.18 -7.96
C ALA A 99 5.26 13.36 -8.44
N ASP A 100 5.96 13.21 -9.57
CA ASP A 100 6.97 14.18 -10.06
C ASP A 100 8.01 14.54 -8.99
N ALA A 101 8.51 13.51 -8.28
CA ALA A 101 9.45 13.65 -7.17
C ALA A 101 10.78 12.97 -7.49
N ASP A 102 11.87 13.71 -7.33
CA ASP A 102 13.25 13.21 -7.43
C ASP A 102 13.92 13.22 -6.05
N VAL A 103 13.56 12.23 -5.24
CA VAL A 103 14.06 12.08 -3.87
C VAL A 103 14.49 10.63 -3.63
N PRO A 104 15.49 10.38 -2.77
CA PRO A 104 15.94 9.02 -2.49
C PRO A 104 14.85 8.19 -1.80
N ILE A 105 14.88 6.87 -2.04
CA ILE A 105 14.07 5.89 -1.32
C ILE A 105 14.82 5.49 -0.04
N ARG A 106 14.14 5.48 1.10
CA ARG A 106 14.70 5.07 2.40
C ARG A 106 13.81 4.01 3.05
N VAL A 107 14.34 2.79 3.19
CA VAL A 107 13.69 1.74 3.99
C VAL A 107 14.21 1.84 5.41
N VAL A 108 13.31 2.08 6.37
CA VAL A 108 13.67 2.27 7.78
C VAL A 108 12.97 1.24 8.67
N ALA A 109 13.67 0.80 9.72
CA ALA A 109 13.08 -0.08 10.72
C ALA A 109 11.90 0.60 11.42
N GLU A 110 10.87 -0.17 11.76
CA GLU A 110 9.74 0.33 12.55
C GLU A 110 10.26 0.77 13.92
N THR A 111 10.07 2.05 14.23
CA THR A 111 10.44 2.57 15.55
C THR A 111 9.38 2.11 16.54
N ALA A 112 9.79 1.35 17.56
CA ALA A 112 8.89 0.88 18.61
C ALA A 112 8.15 2.07 19.24
N ARG A 113 6.83 1.93 19.37
CA ARG A 113 5.95 2.86 20.10
C ARG A 113 5.75 2.39 21.52
#